data_AF-A0A2D6ITH1-F1
#
_entry.id   AF-A0A2D6ITH1-F1
#
_cell.length_a   1.000
_cell.length_b   1.000
_cell.length_c   1.000
_cell.angle_alpha   90.00
_cell.angle_beta   90.00
_cell.angle_gamma   90.00
#
_symmetry.space_group_name_H-M   'P 1'
#
loop_
_entity.id
_entity.type
_entity.pdbx_description
1 polymer ?
#
loop_
_entity_poly.entity_id
_entity_poly.type
_entity_poly.pdbx_seq_one_letter_code
_entity_poly.pdbx_strand_id
1 'polypeptide(L)' 'MLLQAVIAGQGITLAREIIAQDELEAGRLVRPFEESILSVFQYFFVCSPEQLDESNIQAFHNWLQRELHG' A
#
# COMPACT_ATOMS: atom_id res chain seq x y z
N MET A 1 -2.32 12.69 -6.13
CA MET A 1 -2.32 14.17 -6.01
C MET A 1 -1.22 14.67 -5.07
N LEU A 2 -1.09 14.15 -3.84
CA LEU A 2 -0.02 14.60 -2.92
C LEU A 2 1.40 14.19 -3.35
N LEU A 3 1.59 12.95 -3.83
CA LEU A 3 2.91 12.47 -4.24
C LEU A 3 3.52 13.33 -5.37
N GLN A 4 2.71 13.70 -6.36
CA GLN A 4 3.14 14.53 -7.48
C GLN A 4 3.51 15.96 -7.06
N ALA A 5 2.81 16.53 -6.06
CA ALA A 5 3.16 17.83 -5.50
C ALA A 5 4.54 17.80 -4.83
N VAL A 6 4.84 16.75 -4.07
CA VAL A 6 6.15 16.55 -3.42
C VAL A 6 7.25 16.31 -4.46
N ILE A 7 6.99 15.51 -5.49
CA ILE A 7 7.91 15.32 -6.63
C ILE A 7 8.21 16.67 -7.33
N ALA A 8 7.21 17.54 -7.45
CA ALA A 8 7.38 18.89 -7.99
C ALA A 8 8.05 19.88 -7.01
N GLY A 9 8.54 19.43 -5.85
CA GLY A 9 9.26 20.24 -4.88
C GLY A 9 8.37 21.16 -4.02
N GLN A 10 7.06 20.88 -3.93
CA GLN A 10 6.12 21.73 -3.20
C GLN A 10 6.08 21.48 -1.68
N GLY A 11 6.94 20.61 -1.15
CA GLY A 11 7.05 20.35 0.28
C GLY A 11 7.41 18.90 0.61
N ILE A 12 6.97 18.44 1.78
CA ILE A 12 7.11 17.05 2.25
C ILE A 12 5.72 16.46 2.56
N THR A 13 5.61 15.13 2.57
CA THR A 13 4.35 14.45 2.94
C THR A 13 4.62 13.16 3.71
N LEU A 14 3.63 12.72 4.49
CA LEU A 14 3.58 11.36 5.03
C LEU A 14 2.87 10.48 4.01
N ALA A 15 3.55 9.45 3.53
CA ALA A 15 3.02 8.51 2.55
C ALA A 15 3.17 7.07 3.04
N ARG A 16 2.33 6.17 2.49
CA ARG A 16 2.57 4.73 2.64
C ARG A 16 3.78 4.36 1.80
N GLU A 17 4.63 3.51 2.34
CA GLU A 17 5.86 3.06 1.68
C GLU A 17 5.56 2.49 0.28
N ILE A 18 4.58 1.60 0.15
CA ILE A 18 4.15 1.02 -1.13
C ILE A 18 3.73 2.05 -2.19
N ILE A 19 3.31 3.25 -1.79
CA ILE A 19 2.91 4.32 -2.72
C ILE A 19 4.13 5.16 -3.14
N ALA A 20 5.14 5.28 -2.29
CA ALA A 20 6.32 6.11 -2.54
C ALA A 20 7.53 5.30 -3.04
N GLN A 21 7.50 3.97 -2.94
CA GLN A 21 8.63 3.08 -3.18
C GLN A 21 9.28 3.30 -4.55
N ASP A 22 8.50 3.25 -5.64
CA ASP A 22 9.03 3.45 -7.00
C ASP A 22 9.74 4.81 -7.17
N GLU A 23 9.21 5.85 -6.52
CA GLU A 23 9.75 7.20 -6.60
C GLU A 23 11.00 7.38 -5.75
N LEU A 24 11.10 6.66 -4.62
CA LEU A 24 12.29 6.57 -3.78
C LEU A 24 13.39 5.78 -4.49
N GLU A 25 13.07 4.63 -5.07
CA GLU A 25 14.00 3.79 -5.84
C GLU A 25 14.55 4.52 -7.06
N ALA A 26 13.70 5.28 -7.75
CA ALA A 26 14.12 6.12 -8.87
C ALA A 26 14.87 7.41 -8.45
N GLY A 27 15.03 7.66 -7.16
CA GLY A 27 15.74 8.84 -6.62
C GLY A 27 15.02 10.17 -6.84
N ARG A 28 13.74 10.15 -7.24
CA ARG A 28 12.91 11.37 -7.40
C ARG A 28 12.42 11.90 -6.06
N LEU A 29 12.24 11.00 -5.10
CA LEU A 29 11.97 11.33 -3.70
C LEU A 29 13.11 10.84 -2.81
N VAL A 30 13.19 11.44 -1.63
CA VAL A 30 14.04 10.97 -0.54
C VAL A 30 13.20 10.82 0.72
N ARG A 31 13.62 9.93 1.62
CA ARG A 31 13.04 9.78 2.96
C ARG A 31 13.88 10.60 3.94
N PRO A 32 13.43 11.80 4.36
CA PRO A 32 14.24 12.68 5.22
C PRO A 32 14.37 12.20 6.67
N PHE A 33 13.53 11.25 7.11
CA PHE A 33 13.41 10.77 8.49
C PHE A 33 13.32 9.24 8.52
N GLU A 34 14.08 8.57 9.38
CA GLU A 34 14.07 7.11 9.53
C GLU A 34 12.84 6.60 10.28
N GLU A 35 12.12 7.48 10.96
CA GLU A 35 10.95 7.16 11.74
C GLU A 35 9.78 6.71 10.85
N SER A 36 9.05 5.70 11.31
CA SER A 36 7.79 5.25 10.72
C SER A 36 6.76 5.07 11.82
N ILE A 37 5.53 5.45 11.53
CA ILE A 37 4.39 5.19 12.43
C ILE A 37 3.56 4.05 11.87
N LEU A 38 3.03 3.21 12.76
CA LEU A 38 2.00 2.26 12.37
C LEU A 38 0.78 3.03 11.89
N SER A 39 0.37 2.77 10.66
CA SER A 39 -0.84 3.35 10.12
C SER A 39 -2.04 2.80 10.88
N VAL A 40 -2.88 3.69 11.41
CA VAL A 40 -4.19 3.33 11.98
C VAL A 40 -5.11 2.70 10.93
N PHE A 41 -4.87 3.01 9.65
CA PHE A 41 -5.62 2.48 8.52
C PHE A 41 -4.92 1.28 7.90
N GLN A 42 -5.57 0.12 7.95
CA GLN A 42 -5.11 -1.13 7.33
C GLN A 42 -5.94 -1.47 6.08
N TYR A 43 -5.39 -2.32 5.22
CA TYR A 43 -6.10 -2.88 4.08
C TYR A 43 -6.75 -4.21 4.48
N PHE A 44 -8.03 -4.39 4.12
CA PHE A 44 -8.80 -5.58 4.47
C PHE A 44 -9.37 -6.20 3.20
N PHE A 45 -9.35 -7.53 3.15
CA PHE A 45 -10.21 -8.29 2.26
C PHE A 45 -11.61 -8.39 2.90
N VAL A 46 -12.65 -7.97 2.17
CA VAL A 46 -14.02 -7.93 2.69
C VAL A 46 -14.96 -8.64 1.72
N CYS A 47 -15.68 -9.64 2.22
CA CYS A 47 -16.78 -10.31 1.54
C CYS A 47 -17.86 -10.66 2.57
N SER A 48 -19.08 -11.00 2.13
CA SER A 48 -20.08 -11.53 3.06
C SER A 48 -19.63 -12.92 3.55
N PRO A 49 -19.99 -13.33 4.78
CA PRO A 49 -19.65 -14.66 5.29
C PRO A 49 -20.18 -15.79 4.39
N GLU A 50 -21.37 -15.61 3.82
CA GLU A 50 -22.02 -16.60 2.94
C GLU A 50 -21.28 -16.76 1.61
N GLN A 51 -20.61 -15.70 1.16
CA GLN A 51 -19.86 -15.66 -0.08
C GLN A 51 -18.44 -16.19 0.06
N LEU A 52 -17.93 -16.33 1.28
CA LEU A 52 -16.57 -16.78 1.52
C LEU A 52 -16.34 -18.20 0.98
N ASP A 53 -17.38 -19.02 0.87
CA ASP A 53 -17.32 -20.39 0.35
C ASP A 53 -17.53 -20.49 -1.17
N GLU A 54 -17.83 -19.39 -1.85
CA GLU A 54 -17.90 -19.40 -3.31
C GLU A 54 -16.50 -19.64 -3.91
N SER A 55 -16.41 -20.62 -4.82
CA SER A 55 -15.13 -21.09 -5.36
C SER A 55 -14.24 -20.00 -5.97
N ASN A 56 -14.84 -19.01 -6.64
CA ASN A 56 -14.16 -17.84 -7.21
C ASN A 56 -13.62 -16.90 -6.13
N ILE A 57 -14.36 -16.68 -5.05
CA ILE A 57 -13.98 -15.81 -3.93
C ILE A 57 -12.86 -16.47 -3.13
N GLN A 58 -12.97 -17.77 -2.82
CA GLN A 58 -11.89 -18.52 -2.19
C GLN A 58 -10.62 -18.52 -3.04
N ALA A 59 -10.73 -18.74 -4.35
CA ALA A 59 -9.58 -18.74 -5.24
C ALA A 59 -8.84 -17.39 -5.21
N PHE A 60 -9.58 -16.28 -5.28
CA PHE A 60 -9.01 -14.94 -5.20
C PHE A 60 -8.41 -14.65 -3.83
N HIS A 61 -9.11 -14.98 -2.74
CA HIS A 61 -8.59 -14.81 -1.38
C HIS A 61 -7.28 -15.58 -1.18
N ASN A 62 -7.22 -16.85 -1.57
CA ASN A 62 -6.03 -17.68 -1.46
C ASN A 62 -4.89 -17.20 -2.35
N TRP A 63 -5.19 -16.67 -3.55
CA TRP A 63 -4.19 -16.01 -4.38
C TRP A 63 -3.65 -14.75 -3.70
N LEU A 64 -4.52 -13.86 -3.22
CA LEU A 64 -4.13 -12.62 -2.56
C LEU A 64 -3.24 -12.90 -1.34
N GLN A 65 -3.60 -13.90 -0.51
CA GLN A 65 -2.78 -14.31 0.62
C GLN A 65 -1.37 -14.78 0.21
N ARG A 66 -1.22 -15.42 -0.96
CA ARG A 66 0.11 -15.83 -1.46
C ARG A 66 0.95 -14.65 -1.92
N GLU A 67 0.34 -13.68 -2.62
CA GLU A 67 1.06 -12.47 -3.08
C GLU A 67 1.49 -11.57 -1.91
N LEU A 68 0.75 -11.58 -0.79
CA LEU A 68 1.06 -10.76 0.38
C LEU A 68 2.14 -11.35 1.30
N HIS A 69 2.40 -12.66 1.24
CA HIS A 69 3.43 -13.34 2.02
C HIS A 69 4.66 -13.75 1.17
N GLY A 70 4.76 -13.22 -0.04
CA GLY A 70 5.89 -13.42 -0.97
C GLY A 70 7.02 -12.42 -0.77
#